data_AF-A0A523F0S8-F1
#
_entry.id   AF-A0A523F0S8-F1
#
_cell.length_a   1.000
_cell.length_b   1.000
_cell.length_c   1.000
_cell.angle_alpha   90.00
_cell.angle_beta   90.00
_cell.angle_gamma   90.00
#
_symmetry.space_group_name_H-M   'P 1'
#
loop_
_entity.id
_entity.type
_entity.pdbx_description
1 polymer ?
#
loop_
_entity_poly.entity_id
_entity_poly.type
_entity_poly.pdbx_seq_one_letter_code
_entity_poly.pdbx_strand_id
1 'polypeptide(L)' 'MQATEFHGLAVLSVEHLTDDSVRVTFDVPPNLEETYSHLPGQHIAVRAIIDGDTIVRSYSVCSRVKSGLLQIG' A
#
# COMPACT_ATOMS: atom_id res chain seq x y z
N MET A 1 -6.85 -20.82 6.99
CA MET A 1 -6.85 -19.46 7.56
C MET A 1 -5.68 -18.74 6.93
N GLN A 2 -5.90 -17.87 5.94
CA GLN A 2 -4.80 -17.12 5.33
C GLN A 2 -4.34 -16.07 6.34
N ALA A 3 -3.12 -16.21 6.85
CA ALA A 3 -2.52 -15.19 7.69
C ALA A 3 -2.25 -13.96 6.82
N THR A 4 -2.81 -12.81 7.17
CA THR A 4 -2.44 -11.54 6.55
C THR A 4 -1.00 -11.22 6.96
N GLU A 5 -0.07 -11.38 6.02
CA GLU A 5 1.32 -11.02 6.22
C GLU A 5 1.51 -9.52 6.00
N PHE A 6 2.26 -8.87 6.90
CA PHE A 6 2.58 -7.45 6.78
C PHE A 6 4.03 -7.30 6.36
N HIS A 7 4.26 -6.61 5.24
CA HIS A 7 5.59 -6.26 4.77
C HIS A 7 5.87 -4.77 5.01
N GLY A 8 7.09 -4.46 5.46
CA GLY A 8 7.56 -3.08 5.53
C GLY A 8 7.97 -2.61 4.14
N LEU A 9 7.28 -1.61 3.60
CA LEU A 9 7.62 -0.96 2.34
C LEU A 9 8.05 0.48 2.59
N ALA A 10 9.03 0.96 1.84
CA ALA A 10 9.46 2.35 1.90
C ALA A 10 8.45 3.24 1.17
N VAL A 11 8.09 4.38 1.77
CA VAL A 11 7.30 5.42 1.08
C VAL A 11 8.24 6.18 0.16
N LEU A 12 7.99 6.11 -1.15
CA LEU A 12 8.74 6.86 -2.17
C LEU A 12 8.22 8.28 -2.31
N SER A 13 6.89 8.45 -2.27
CA SER A 13 6.27 9.77 -2.40
C SER A 13 4.88 9.81 -1.79
N VAL A 14 4.47 11.03 -1.41
CA VAL A 14 3.10 11.37 -1.02
C VAL A 14 2.70 12.58 -1.86
N GLU A 15 1.66 12.41 -2.68
CA GLU A 15 1.14 13.43 -3.60
C GLU A 15 -0.26 13.85 -3.14
N HIS A 16 -0.48 15.15 -2.92
CA HIS A 16 -1.82 15.66 -2.64
C HIS A 16 -2.63 15.73 -3.94
N LEU A 17 -3.74 14.99 -4.00
CA LEU A 17 -4.65 15.00 -5.15
C LEU A 17 -5.74 16.07 -4.98
N THR A 18 -6.22 16.23 -3.75
CA THR A 18 -7.24 17.21 -3.35
C THR A 18 -6.94 17.73 -1.94
N ASP A 19 -7.77 18.62 -1.42
CA ASP A 19 -7.65 19.16 -0.06
C ASP A 19 -7.79 18.06 1.02
N ASP A 20 -8.46 16.96 0.69
CA ASP A 20 -8.78 15.85 1.61
C ASP A 20 -8.17 14.50 1.22
N SER A 21 -7.51 14.40 0.07
CA SER A 21 -7.02 13.13 -0.47
C SER A 21 -5.56 13.19 -0.91
N VAL A 22 -4.82 12.15 -0.56
CA VAL A 22 -3.41 11.97 -0.94
C VAL A 22 -3.22 10.63 -1.61
N ARG A 23 -2.32 10.57 -2.59
CA ARG A 23 -1.78 9.34 -3.13
C ARG A 23 -0.45 9.04 -2.47
N VAL A 24 -0.32 7.84 -1.90
CA VAL A 24 0.94 7.36 -1.33
C VAL A 24 1.53 6.32 -2.27
N THR A 25 2.80 6.49 -2.64
CA THR A 25 3.54 5.54 -3.46
C THR A 25 4.59 4.83 -2.61
N PHE A 26 4.59 3.51 -2.64
CA PHE A 26 5.56 2.66 -1.99
C PHE A 26 6.48 1.98 -3.00
N ASP A 27 7.73 1.78 -2.60
CA ASP A 27 8.69 0.94 -3.31
C ASP A 27 8.41 -0.53 -3.02
N VAL A 28 8.15 -1.33 -4.06
CA VAL A 28 7.98 -2.78 -3.92
C VAL A 28 9.29 -3.44 -4.32
N PRO A 29 10.04 -4.01 -3.37
CA PRO A 29 11.29 -4.66 -3.72
C PRO A 29 11.03 -5.93 -4.56
N PRO A 30 11.98 -6.36 -5.41
CA PRO A 30 11.76 -7.45 -6.36
C PRO A 30 11.26 -8.77 -5.75
N ASN A 31 11.66 -9.05 -4.50
CA ASN A 31 11.23 -10.23 -3.76
C ASN A 31 9.76 -10.22 -3.33
N LEU A 32 9.06 -9.10 -3.45
CA LEU A 32 7.64 -8.94 -3.10
C LEU A 32 6.76 -8.62 -4.32
N GLU A 33 7.32 -8.53 -5.53
CA GLU A 33 6.56 -8.20 -6.74
C GLU A 33 5.41 -9.17 -7.01
N GLU A 34 5.64 -10.47 -6.79
CA GLU A 34 4.60 -11.50 -6.98
C GLU A 34 3.48 -11.35 -5.95
N THR A 35 3.82 -11.04 -4.69
CA THR A 35 2.85 -10.80 -3.62
C THR A 35 1.96 -9.59 -3.90
N TYR A 36 2.53 -8.52 -4.46
CA TYR A 36 1.80 -7.28 -4.81
C TYR A 36 1.30 -7.24 -6.26
N SER A 37 1.38 -8.37 -6.98
CA SER A 37 0.78 -8.55 -8.30
C SER A 37 -0.75 -8.70 -8.17
N HIS A 38 -1.41 -7.62 -7.75
CA HIS A 38 -2.82 -7.58 -7.42
C HIS A 38 -3.72 -7.73 -8.65
N LEU A 39 -4.95 -8.19 -8.42
CA LEU A 39 -6.03 -8.19 -9.39
C LEU A 39 -6.90 -6.92 -9.23
N PRO A 40 -7.56 -6.44 -10.29
CA PRO A 40 -8.51 -5.34 -10.19
C PRO A 40 -9.58 -5.61 -9.12
N GLY A 41 -9.86 -4.61 -8.28
CA GLY A 41 -10.83 -4.71 -7.18
C GLY A 41 -10.26 -5.23 -5.85
N GLN A 42 -8.96 -5.52 -5.78
CA GLN A 42 -8.31 -5.86 -4.51
C GLN A 42 -7.95 -4.61 -3.69
N HIS A 43 -7.92 -4.79 -2.38
CA HIS A 43 -7.55 -3.79 -1.40
C HIS A 43 -6.40 -4.32 -0.54
N ILE A 44 -5.59 -3.42 0.01
CA ILE A 44 -4.53 -3.79 0.95
C ILE A 44 -4.82 -3.22 2.33
N ALA A 45 -4.33 -3.90 3.36
CA ALA A 45 -4.33 -3.38 4.72
C ALA A 45 -3.00 -2.67 4.98
N VAL A 46 -3.07 -1.38 5.32
CA VAL A 46 -1.92 -0.62 5.79
C VAL A 46 -1.98 -0.57 7.31
N ARG A 47 -0.85 -0.90 7.94
CA ARG A 47 -0.66 -0.81 9.38
C ARG A 47 0.31 0.32 9.70
N ALA A 48 -0.10 1.20 10.60
CA ALA A 48 0.73 2.28 11.13
C ALA A 48 0.65 2.33 12.65
N ILE A 49 1.69 2.89 13.29
CA ILE A 49 1.67 3.23 14.71
C ILE A 49 1.48 4.74 14.79
N ILE A 50 0.37 5.19 15.39
CA ILE A 50 0.01 6.60 15.53
C ILE A 50 -0.30 6.83 17.00
N ASP A 51 0.39 7.77 17.63
CA ASP A 51 0.26 8.08 19.07
C ASP A 51 0.44 6.86 20.00
N GLY A 52 1.23 5.88 19.57
CA GLY A 52 1.45 4.62 20.29
C GLY A 52 0.44 3.52 19.99
N ASP A 53 -0.64 3.82 19.28
CA ASP A 53 -1.67 2.85 18.90
C ASP A 53 -1.42 2.25 17.51
N THR A 54 -1.66 0.94 17.39
CA THR A 54 -1.60 0.26 16.10
C THR A 54 -2.93 0.46 15.35
N ILE A 55 -2.87 1.21 14.26
CA ILE A 55 -4.02 1.47 13.39
C ILE A 55 -3.85 0.64 12.12
N VAL A 56 -4.91 -0.10 11.77
CA VAL A 56 -5.01 -0.84 10.51
C VAL A 56 -6.18 -0.28 9.71
N ARG A 57 -5.92 0.07 8.44
CA ARG A 57 -6.91 0.60 7.50
C ARG A 57 -6.76 -0.06 6.15
N SER A 58 -7.90 -0.27 5.49
CA SER A 58 -7.94 -0.82 4.14
C SER A 58 -7.92 0.31 3.13
N TYR A 59 -7.06 0.20 2.12
CA TYR A 59 -6.95 1.15 1.02
C TYR A 59 -7.09 0.45 -0.32
N SER A 60 -7.63 1.17 -1.29
CA SER A 60 -7.74 0.72 -2.68
C SER A 60 -6.39 0.86 -3.37
N VAL A 61 -6.02 -0.15 -4.16
CA VAL A 61 -4.79 -0.08 -4.96
C VAL A 61 -5.10 0.63 -6.28
N CYS A 62 -4.29 1.64 -6.61
CA CYS A 62 -4.44 2.45 -7.82
C CYS A 62 -3.25 2.33 -8.79
N SER A 63 -2.20 1.56 -8.46
CA SER A 63 -1.04 1.36 -9.34
C SER A 63 -1.26 0.25 -10.37
N ARG A 64 -0.43 0.22 -11.42
CA ARG A 64 -0.39 -0.91 -12.35
C ARG A 64 0.31 -2.11 -11.71
N VAL A 65 -0.22 -3.29 -12.01
CA VAL A 65 0.37 -4.59 -11.69
C VAL A 65 1.79 -4.67 -12.26
N LYS A 66 2.74 -5.18 -11.47
CA LYS A 66 4.17 -5.36 -11.84
C LYS A 66 4.90 -4.08 -12.27
N SER A 67 4.51 -2.92 -11.72
CA SER A 67 5.22 -1.65 -11.97
C SER A 67 6.44 -1.44 -11.07
N GLY A 68 6.72 -2.36 -10.14
CA GLY A 68 7.66 -2.16 -9.02
C GLY A 68 7.15 -1.16 -7.98
N LEU A 69 5.96 -0.60 -8.20
CA LEU A 69 5.36 0.44 -7.37
C LEU A 69 3.99 0.00 -6.88
N LEU A 70 3.72 0.32 -5.62
CA LEU A 70 2.41 0.16 -5.01
C LEU A 70 1.85 1.53 -4.69
N GLN A 71 0.69 1.88 -5.24
CA GLN A 71 0.04 3.16 -4.98
C GLN A 71 -1.32 2.96 -4.36
N ILE A 72 -1.61 3.74 -3.32
CA ILE A 72 -2.90 3.81 -2.67
C ILE A 72 -3.41 5.25 -2.64
N GLY A 73 -4.72 5.41 -2.54
CA GLY A 73 -5.42 6.67 -2.35
C GLY A 73 -6.78 6.47 -1.71
#